data_AF-I0I2G3-F1
#
_entry.id   AF-I0I2G3-F1
#
_cell.length_a   1.000
_cell.length_b   1.000
_cell.length_c   1.000
_cell.angle_alpha   90.00
_cell.angle_beta   90.00
_cell.angle_gamma   90.00
#
_symmetry.space_group_name_H-M   'P 1'
#
loop_
_entity.id
_entity.type
_entity.pdbx_description
1 polymer ?
#
loop_
_entity_poly.entity_id
_entity_poly.type
_entity_poly.pdbx_seq_one_letter_code
_entity_poly.pdbx_strand_id
1 'polypeptide(L)'
;MKSCTKGRIFAIEGIVDIVRADERVVMYDIKTHDTAAVRANIEEHERQLNVYAHIWQNLRGQRLDETAVICTQLPETLKRAIAMGDERRIEVELAQWEPVISVPFEPEHVAETVVEFGAVVDQIEDGCFAPADLTTLQGRLPGTTRTFASAICQRCDARFSCASYRDYARSASHGVEARLRQYFEDFGDDGEQEERIISGLAD
;
A
#
# COMPACT_ATOMS: atom_id res chain seq x y z
N MET A 1 22.33 -8.14 0.90
CA MET A 1 21.36 -9.13 1.41
C MET A 1 21.84 -10.52 1.03
N LYS A 2 21.99 -11.45 1.98
CA LYS A 2 22.30 -12.85 1.67
C LYS A 2 21.00 -13.57 1.32
N SER A 3 20.82 -13.95 0.06
CA SER A 3 19.80 -14.91 -0.36
C SER A 3 20.06 -16.22 0.36
N CYS A 4 19.17 -16.63 1.25
CA CYS A 4 19.30 -17.84 2.04
C CYS A 4 17.92 -18.51 2.10
N THR A 5 17.50 -19.15 1.02
CA THR A 5 16.37 -20.08 1.10
C THR A 5 16.85 -21.32 1.85
N LYS A 6 16.41 -21.51 3.10
CA LYS A 6 16.82 -22.63 3.97
C LYS A 6 16.09 -23.94 3.67
N GLY A 7 15.35 -24.00 2.57
CA GLY A 7 14.56 -25.17 2.17
C GLY A 7 13.35 -25.43 3.07
N ARG A 8 12.90 -24.43 3.84
CA ARG A 8 11.66 -24.52 4.61
C ARG A 8 10.48 -24.66 3.66
N ILE A 9 9.54 -25.52 4.02
CA ILE A 9 8.28 -25.66 3.30
C ILE A 9 7.33 -24.59 3.83
N PHE A 10 6.73 -23.83 2.93
CA PHE A 10 5.72 -22.83 3.23
C PHE A 10 4.53 -22.98 2.27
N ALA A 11 3.38 -22.46 2.68
CA ALA A 11 2.20 -22.34 1.84
C ALA A 11 1.94 -20.86 1.56
N ILE A 12 1.54 -20.55 0.33
CA ILE A 12 1.04 -19.22 -0.03
C ILE A 12 -0.48 -19.34 -0.11
N GLU A 13 -1.17 -18.56 0.72
CA GLU A 13 -2.62 -18.46 0.74
C GLU A 13 -3.03 -17.01 0.49
N GLY A 14 -4.13 -16.82 -0.24
CA GLY A 14 -4.71 -15.52 -0.48
C GLY A 14 -6.08 -15.62 -1.11
N ILE A 15 -6.81 -14.51 -1.05
CA ILE A 15 -8.14 -14.35 -1.60
C ILE A 15 -8.01 -13.39 -2.78
N VAL A 16 -8.63 -13.74 -3.90
CA VAL A 16 -8.68 -12.91 -5.10
C VAL A 16 -10.09 -12.73 -5.57
N ASP A 17 -10.36 -11.54 -6.09
CA ASP A 17 -11.62 -11.24 -6.74
C ASP A 17 -11.53 -11.63 -8.22
N ILE A 18 -12.57 -12.29 -8.72
CA ILE A 18 -12.65 -12.75 -10.11
C ILE A 18 -14.03 -12.38 -10.64
N VAL A 19 -14.05 -11.78 -11.83
CA VAL A 19 -15.26 -11.57 -12.62
C VAL A 19 -15.20 -12.50 -13.82
N ARG A 20 -16.30 -13.23 -14.03
CA ARG A 20 -16.53 -14.04 -15.22
C ARG A 20 -17.72 -13.47 -15.94
N ALA A 21 -17.48 -12.86 -17.10
CA ALA A 21 -18.50 -12.32 -17.97
C ALA A 21 -18.31 -12.89 -19.36
N ASP A 22 -19.36 -13.50 -19.90
CA ASP A 22 -19.37 -14.19 -21.19
C ASP A 22 -18.18 -15.17 -21.34
N GLU A 23 -17.26 -14.88 -22.27
CA GLU A 23 -16.08 -15.68 -22.56
C GLU A 23 -14.79 -15.14 -21.92
N ARG A 24 -14.88 -14.18 -21.00
CA ARG A 24 -13.71 -13.55 -20.36
C ARG A 24 -13.72 -13.75 -18.85
N VAL A 25 -12.58 -14.18 -18.33
CA VAL A 25 -12.29 -14.33 -16.90
C VAL A 25 -11.19 -13.34 -16.55
N VAL A 26 -11.53 -12.38 -15.70
CA VAL A 26 -10.59 -11.35 -15.23
C VAL A 26 -10.41 -11.51 -13.73
N MET A 27 -9.15 -11.67 -13.30
CA MET A 27 -8.77 -11.55 -11.90
C MET A 27 -8.46 -10.09 -11.61
N TYR A 28 -8.95 -9.56 -10.51
CA TYR A 28 -8.64 -8.19 -10.17
C TYR A 28 -8.43 -7.99 -8.68
N ASP A 29 -7.82 -6.85 -8.39
CA ASP A 29 -7.57 -6.37 -7.05
C ASP A 29 -8.15 -4.95 -6.92
N ILE A 30 -9.07 -4.76 -5.98
CA ILE A 30 -9.71 -3.46 -5.73
C ILE A 30 -8.84 -2.65 -4.77
N LYS A 31 -8.46 -1.43 -5.17
CA LYS A 31 -7.69 -0.50 -4.34
C LYS A 31 -8.46 0.80 -4.11
N THR A 32 -8.30 1.35 -2.90
CA THR A 32 -8.82 2.66 -2.48
C THR A 32 -7.85 3.81 -2.76
N HIS A 33 -6.80 3.55 -3.54
CA HIS A 33 -5.83 4.55 -3.97
C HIS A 33 -6.21 5.10 -5.35
N ASP A 34 -5.70 6.29 -5.69
CA ASP A 34 -5.85 6.83 -7.04
C ASP A 34 -4.98 6.08 -8.07
N THR A 35 -5.31 6.28 -9.34
CA THR A 35 -4.67 5.58 -10.46
C THR A 35 -3.21 5.97 -10.63
N ALA A 36 -2.80 7.19 -10.26
CA ALA A 36 -1.42 7.63 -10.37
C ALA A 36 -0.54 6.93 -9.31
N ALA A 37 -1.05 6.79 -8.08
CA ALA A 37 -0.39 6.06 -7.01
C ALA A 37 -0.21 4.57 -7.35
N VAL A 38 -1.23 3.92 -7.91
CA VAL A 38 -1.14 2.53 -8.35
C VAL A 38 -0.17 2.37 -9.51
N ARG A 39 -0.23 3.25 -10.54
CA ARG A 39 0.70 3.21 -11.68
C ARG A 39 2.16 3.41 -11.26
N ALA A 40 2.42 4.26 -10.27
CA ALA A 40 3.76 4.47 -9.74
C ALA A 40 4.34 3.24 -9.02
N ASN A 41 3.49 2.30 -8.58
CA ASN A 41 3.87 1.09 -7.85
C ASN A 41 3.40 -0.19 -8.58
N ILE A 42 3.26 -0.13 -9.90
CA ILE A 42 2.62 -1.21 -10.67
C ILE A 42 3.35 -2.55 -10.53
N GLU A 43 4.68 -2.53 -10.39
CA GLU A 43 5.51 -3.72 -10.20
C GLU A 43 5.18 -4.48 -8.90
N GLU A 44 4.73 -3.79 -7.85
CA GLU A 44 4.30 -4.44 -6.60
C GLU A 44 2.96 -5.16 -6.79
N HIS A 45 2.02 -4.51 -7.48
CA HIS A 45 0.74 -5.11 -7.84
C HIS A 45 0.89 -6.29 -8.81
N GLU A 46 1.81 -6.17 -9.77
CA GLU A 46 2.14 -7.23 -10.72
C GLU A 46 2.68 -8.48 -10.01
N ARG A 47 3.65 -8.32 -9.11
CA ARG A 47 4.19 -9.45 -8.32
C ARG A 47 3.09 -10.20 -7.57
N GLN A 48 2.19 -9.48 -6.93
CA GLN A 48 1.05 -10.09 -6.23
C GLN A 48 0.11 -10.83 -7.20
N LEU A 49 -0.34 -10.16 -8.26
CA LEU A 49 -1.29 -10.73 -9.21
C LEU A 49 -0.71 -11.91 -9.99
N ASN A 50 0.58 -11.91 -10.30
CA ASN A 50 1.27 -13.01 -10.99
C ASN A 50 1.25 -14.30 -10.15
N VAL A 51 1.50 -14.20 -8.84
CA VAL A 51 1.42 -15.37 -7.94
C VAL A 51 0.02 -15.98 -7.94
N TYR A 52 -1.02 -15.14 -7.85
CA TYR A 52 -2.40 -15.61 -7.87
C TYR A 52 -2.82 -16.17 -9.23
N ALA A 53 -2.43 -15.51 -10.32
CA ALA A 53 -2.65 -15.97 -11.68
C ALA A 53 -2.03 -17.35 -11.90
N HIS A 54 -0.81 -17.57 -11.42
CA HIS A 54 -0.15 -18.87 -11.49
C HIS A 54 -0.88 -19.96 -10.68
N ILE A 55 -1.29 -19.67 -9.45
CA ILE A 55 -2.07 -20.62 -8.64
C ILE A 55 -3.38 -20.98 -9.35
N TRP A 56 -4.05 -19.99 -9.95
CA TRP A 56 -5.32 -20.19 -10.63
C TRP A 56 -5.18 -20.96 -11.95
N GLN A 57 -4.30 -20.52 -12.85
CA GLN A 57 -4.11 -21.13 -14.17
C GLN A 57 -3.36 -22.46 -14.10
N ASN A 58 -2.20 -22.48 -13.45
CA ASN A 58 -1.28 -23.61 -13.54
C ASN A 58 -1.59 -24.69 -12.50
N LEU A 59 -1.85 -24.31 -11.25
CA LEU A 59 -2.07 -25.28 -10.18
C LEU A 59 -3.52 -25.78 -10.11
N ARG A 60 -4.49 -24.90 -10.38
CA ARG A 60 -5.93 -25.26 -10.39
C ARG A 60 -6.50 -25.55 -11.78
N GLY A 61 -5.73 -25.34 -12.85
CA GLY A 61 -6.15 -25.63 -14.22
C GLY A 61 -7.30 -24.77 -14.72
N GLN A 62 -7.50 -23.57 -14.15
CA GLN A 62 -8.62 -22.70 -14.49
C GLN A 62 -8.23 -21.70 -15.57
N ARG A 63 -9.16 -21.38 -16.47
CA ARG A 63 -8.96 -20.31 -17.45
C ARG A 63 -8.90 -18.94 -16.75
N LEU A 64 -7.99 -18.09 -17.21
CA LEU A 64 -7.86 -16.68 -16.85
C LEU A 64 -7.36 -15.95 -18.09
N ASP A 65 -8.00 -14.85 -18.44
CA ASP A 65 -7.71 -14.10 -19.66
C ASP A 65 -6.92 -12.81 -19.37
N GLU A 66 -7.10 -12.21 -18.19
CA GLU A 66 -6.45 -10.96 -17.80
C GLU A 66 -6.34 -10.81 -16.28
N THR A 67 -5.36 -10.02 -15.82
CA THR A 67 -5.36 -9.45 -14.47
C THR A 67 -5.44 -7.92 -14.49
N ALA A 68 -6.02 -7.31 -13.47
CA ALA A 68 -6.17 -5.86 -13.39
C ALA A 68 -6.20 -5.34 -11.95
N VAL A 69 -5.89 -4.06 -11.77
CA VAL A 69 -6.18 -3.31 -10.54
C VAL A 69 -7.33 -2.34 -10.81
N ILE A 70 -8.32 -2.31 -9.92
CA ILE A 70 -9.46 -1.39 -10.01
C ILE A 70 -9.35 -0.34 -8.91
N CYS A 71 -9.12 0.90 -9.30
CA CYS A 71 -9.04 2.04 -8.40
C CYS A 71 -10.43 2.63 -8.14
N THR A 72 -10.83 2.69 -6.88
CA THR A 72 -12.14 3.25 -6.48
C THR A 72 -12.07 4.72 -6.06
N GLN A 73 -10.87 5.26 -5.83
CA GLN A 73 -10.70 6.67 -5.50
C GLN A 73 -10.93 7.55 -6.73
N LEU A 74 -11.87 8.49 -6.60
CA LEU A 74 -12.11 9.50 -7.61
C LEU A 74 -10.89 10.43 -7.75
N PRO A 75 -10.51 10.84 -8.97
CA PRO A 75 -9.50 11.88 -9.16
C PRO A 75 -9.89 13.18 -8.45
N GLU A 76 -8.92 13.92 -7.91
CA GLU A 76 -9.16 15.20 -7.21
C GLU A 76 -9.84 16.25 -8.10
N THR A 77 -9.65 16.18 -9.42
CA THR A 77 -10.35 17.04 -10.37
C THR A 77 -11.85 16.72 -10.45
N LEU A 78 -12.21 15.43 -10.47
CA LEU A 78 -13.59 14.96 -10.46
C LEU A 78 -14.27 15.24 -9.12
N LYS A 79 -13.60 15.00 -7.98
CA LYS A 79 -14.13 15.34 -6.65
C LYS A 79 -14.49 16.83 -6.55
N ARG A 80 -13.60 17.71 -7.03
CA ARG A 80 -13.84 19.16 -7.05
C ARG A 80 -15.01 19.55 -7.95
N ALA A 81 -15.15 18.93 -9.13
CA ALA A 81 -16.27 19.18 -10.03
C ALA A 81 -17.61 18.82 -9.40
N ILE A 82 -17.67 17.66 -8.71
CA ILE A 82 -18.85 17.21 -7.96
C ILE A 82 -19.19 18.20 -6.84
N ALA A 83 -18.20 18.61 -6.05
CA ALA A 83 -18.41 19.54 -4.93
C ALA A 83 -18.91 20.93 -5.39
N MET A 84 -18.55 21.35 -6.61
CA MET A 84 -18.98 22.63 -7.19
C MET A 84 -20.32 22.53 -7.94
N GLY A 85 -20.86 21.33 -8.16
CA GLY A 85 -22.06 21.12 -8.98
C GLY A 85 -21.87 21.48 -10.46
N ASP A 86 -20.64 21.46 -10.98
CA ASP A 86 -20.33 21.79 -12.37
C ASP A 86 -20.57 20.56 -13.26
N GLU A 87 -21.82 20.35 -13.69
CA GLU A 87 -22.26 19.20 -14.49
C GLU A 87 -21.39 18.96 -15.73
N ARG A 88 -21.06 20.04 -16.45
CA ARG A 88 -20.22 19.95 -17.66
C ARG A 88 -18.83 19.44 -17.33
N ARG A 89 -18.25 19.87 -16.20
CA ARG A 89 -16.93 19.41 -15.77
C ARG A 89 -16.99 17.97 -15.25
N ILE A 90 -18.05 17.58 -14.55
CA ILE A 90 -18.25 16.19 -14.11
C ILE A 90 -18.22 15.25 -15.31
N GLU A 91 -18.96 15.55 -16.38
CA GLU A 91 -18.98 14.72 -17.60
C GLU A 91 -17.58 14.56 -18.21
N VAL A 92 -16.82 15.67 -18.32
CA VAL A 92 -15.47 15.65 -18.89
C VAL A 92 -14.51 14.83 -18.03
N GLU A 93 -14.49 15.06 -16.72
CA GLU A 93 -13.55 14.41 -15.79
C GLU A 93 -13.91 12.92 -15.60
N LEU A 94 -15.21 12.57 -15.60
CA LEU A 94 -15.67 11.19 -15.52
C LEU A 94 -15.28 10.39 -16.78
N ALA A 95 -15.42 10.99 -17.97
CA ALA A 95 -15.04 10.34 -19.22
C ALA A 95 -13.52 10.09 -19.34
N GLN A 96 -12.70 10.88 -18.63
CA GLN A 96 -11.25 10.72 -18.59
C GLN A 96 -10.78 9.81 -17.46
N TRP A 97 -11.66 9.44 -16.53
CA TRP A 97 -11.29 8.57 -15.42
C TRP A 97 -11.11 7.15 -15.92
N GLU A 98 -9.88 6.66 -15.86
CA GLU A 98 -9.49 5.28 -16.18
C GLU A 98 -9.23 4.49 -14.90
N PRO A 99 -10.25 4.00 -14.18
CA PRO A 99 -10.07 3.30 -12.90
C PRO A 99 -9.46 1.90 -13.05
N VAL A 100 -9.56 1.29 -14.23
CA VAL A 100 -9.09 -0.08 -14.48
C VAL A 100 -7.70 -0.01 -15.10
N ILE A 101 -6.71 -0.53 -14.38
CA ILE A 101 -5.33 -0.62 -14.83
C ILE A 101 -5.04 -2.09 -15.14
N SER A 102 -4.86 -2.39 -16.43
CA SER A 102 -4.49 -3.74 -16.87
C SER A 102 -3.07 -4.08 -16.41
N VAL A 103 -2.89 -5.30 -15.91
CA VAL A 103 -1.62 -5.84 -15.46
C VAL A 103 -1.36 -7.12 -16.25
N PRO A 104 -0.29 -7.22 -17.05
CA PRO A 104 0.00 -8.42 -17.79
C PRO A 104 0.42 -9.55 -16.83
N PHE A 105 0.00 -10.78 -17.12
CA PHE A 105 0.52 -11.95 -16.41
C PHE A 105 1.90 -12.31 -16.99
N GLU A 106 2.94 -12.23 -16.16
CA GLU A 106 4.32 -12.57 -16.54
C GLU A 106 4.80 -13.80 -15.74
N PRO A 107 4.66 -15.02 -16.29
CA PRO A 107 5.01 -16.27 -15.58
C PRO A 107 6.46 -16.33 -15.10
N GLU A 108 7.36 -15.66 -15.80
CA GLU A 108 8.79 -15.64 -15.50
C GLU A 108 9.07 -14.97 -14.14
N HIS A 109 8.29 -13.95 -13.77
CA HIS A 109 8.41 -13.23 -12.50
C HIS A 109 7.85 -14.00 -11.30
N VAL A 110 7.05 -15.06 -11.53
CA VAL A 110 6.46 -15.88 -10.45
C VAL A 110 7.55 -16.60 -9.67
N ALA A 111 8.52 -17.20 -10.37
CA ALA A 111 9.58 -17.97 -9.72
C ALA A 111 10.45 -17.08 -8.82
N GLU A 112 10.80 -15.88 -9.30
CA GLU A 112 11.53 -14.88 -8.52
C GLU A 112 10.72 -14.46 -7.29
N THR A 113 9.45 -14.11 -7.46
CA THR A 113 8.55 -13.71 -6.36
C THR A 113 8.45 -14.81 -5.29
N VAL A 114 8.34 -16.08 -5.70
CA VAL A 114 8.28 -17.22 -4.76
C VAL A 114 9.60 -17.40 -4.00
N VAL A 115 10.74 -17.21 -4.66
CA VAL A 115 12.06 -17.27 -4.02
C VAL A 115 12.25 -16.14 -3.00
N GLU A 116 11.90 -14.91 -3.38
CA GLU A 116 11.95 -13.75 -2.48
C GLU A 116 11.02 -13.92 -1.28
N PHE A 117 9.79 -14.39 -1.52
CA PHE A 117 8.83 -14.69 -0.46
C PHE A 117 9.38 -15.75 0.50
N GLY A 118 9.98 -16.82 -0.01
CA GLY A 118 10.63 -17.84 0.82
C GLY A 118 11.75 -17.27 1.69
N ALA A 119 12.56 -16.36 1.15
CA ALA A 119 13.61 -15.68 1.93
C ALA A 119 13.05 -14.75 3.02
N VAL A 120 11.87 -14.17 2.82
CA VAL A 120 11.14 -13.41 3.84
C VAL A 120 10.59 -14.35 4.92
N VAL A 121 9.98 -15.48 4.55
CA VAL A 121 9.52 -16.52 5.49
C VAL A 121 10.69 -16.98 6.37
N ASP A 122 11.86 -17.23 5.79
CA ASP A 122 13.03 -17.64 6.57
C ASP A 122 13.43 -16.59 7.61
N GLN A 123 13.41 -15.30 7.25
CA GLN A 123 13.67 -14.22 8.20
C GLN A 123 12.62 -14.14 9.31
N ILE A 124 11.35 -14.38 8.98
CA ILE A 124 10.25 -14.40 9.94
C ILE A 124 10.47 -15.52 10.97
N GLU A 125 10.68 -16.75 10.50
CA GLU A 125 10.84 -17.94 11.34
C GLU A 125 12.11 -17.87 12.21
N ASP A 126 13.15 -17.18 11.74
CA ASP A 126 14.37 -16.96 12.52
C ASP A 126 14.31 -15.73 13.44
N GLY A 127 13.18 -15.01 13.47
CA GLY A 127 13.03 -13.79 14.26
C GLY A 127 14.00 -12.68 13.86
N CYS A 128 14.42 -12.66 12.59
CA CYS A 128 15.37 -11.69 12.04
C CYS A 128 14.69 -10.33 11.75
N PHE A 129 14.12 -9.74 12.80
CA PHE A 129 13.49 -8.42 12.75
C PHE A 129 14.32 -7.44 13.57
N ALA A 130 14.72 -6.35 12.94
CA ALA A 130 15.28 -5.20 13.63
C ALA A 130 14.52 -3.96 13.16
N PRO A 131 14.12 -3.06 14.08
CA PRO A 131 13.62 -1.77 13.66
C PRO A 131 14.71 -1.03 12.87
N ALA A 132 14.29 -0.21 11.91
CA ALA A 132 15.21 0.67 11.20
C ALA A 132 16.02 1.55 12.18
N ASP A 133 17.26 1.86 11.83
CA ASP A 133 18.13 2.65 12.70
C ASP A 133 17.74 4.14 12.73
N LEU A 134 18.30 4.89 13.69
CA LEU A 134 17.95 6.30 13.87
C LEU A 134 18.26 7.14 12.62
N THR A 135 19.36 6.82 11.92
CA THR A 135 19.77 7.48 10.68
C THR A 135 18.70 7.31 9.60
N THR A 136 18.16 6.09 9.46
CA THR A 136 17.07 5.78 8.52
C THR A 136 15.80 6.53 8.90
N LEU A 137 15.43 6.54 10.18
CA LEU A 137 14.25 7.26 10.67
C LEU A 137 14.31 8.76 10.37
N GLN A 138 15.49 9.36 10.48
CA GLN A 138 15.73 10.78 10.19
C GLN A 138 15.90 11.07 8.68
N GLY A 139 16.19 10.04 7.87
CA GLY A 139 16.35 10.14 6.43
C GLY A 139 15.06 10.48 5.70
N ARG A 140 15.18 11.22 4.58
CA ARG A 140 14.05 11.54 3.69
C ARG A 140 13.72 10.35 2.80
N LEU A 141 12.43 10.10 2.57
CA LEU A 141 12.01 9.12 1.57
C LEU A 141 12.27 9.68 0.17
N PRO A 142 12.80 8.86 -0.77
CA PRO A 142 13.01 9.26 -2.16
C PRO A 142 11.76 9.89 -2.76
N GLY A 143 11.92 11.01 -3.47
CA GLY A 143 10.81 11.72 -4.12
C GLY A 143 9.88 12.50 -3.17
N THR A 144 10.17 12.55 -1.86
CA THR A 144 9.34 13.28 -0.89
C THR A 144 10.16 14.22 0.00
N THR A 145 9.48 15.18 0.62
CA THR A 145 10.06 16.03 1.67
C THR A 145 9.97 15.39 3.06
N ARG A 146 9.23 14.29 3.20
CA ARG A 146 8.95 13.62 4.48
C ARG A 146 10.08 12.69 4.88
N THR A 147 10.33 12.61 6.18
CA THR A 147 11.25 11.62 6.76
C THR A 147 10.58 10.25 6.90
N PHE A 148 11.37 9.18 6.98
CA PHE A 148 10.86 7.84 7.26
C PHE A 148 10.02 7.83 8.56
N ALA A 149 10.49 8.51 9.61
CA ALA A 149 9.75 8.59 10.87
C ALA A 149 8.36 9.25 10.72
N SER A 150 8.25 10.33 9.95
CA SER A 150 6.99 11.06 9.75
C SER A 150 6.05 10.40 8.74
N ALA A 151 6.57 9.67 7.76
CA ALA A 151 5.76 9.01 6.74
C ALA A 151 5.33 7.58 7.15
N ILE A 152 6.21 6.84 7.81
CA ILE A 152 6.02 5.42 8.14
C ILE A 152 5.79 5.24 9.65
N CYS A 153 6.76 5.65 10.49
CA CYS A 153 6.68 5.32 11.92
C CYS A 153 5.49 5.95 12.63
N GLN A 154 5.06 7.16 12.26
CA GLN A 154 3.87 7.80 12.81
C GLN A 154 2.57 7.01 12.57
N ARG A 155 2.52 6.21 11.49
CA ARG A 155 1.37 5.38 11.11
C ARG A 155 1.50 3.93 11.56
N CYS A 156 2.60 3.57 12.24
CA CYS A 156 2.84 2.22 12.74
C CYS A 156 2.23 2.07 14.14
N ASP A 157 1.43 1.03 14.34
CA ASP A 157 0.79 0.75 15.65
C ASP A 157 1.82 0.33 16.71
N ALA A 158 2.87 -0.37 16.29
CA ALA A 158 3.97 -0.80 17.17
C ALA A 158 4.96 0.34 17.50
N ARG A 159 4.72 1.58 17.05
CA ARG A 159 5.69 2.69 17.24
C ARG A 159 6.02 2.96 18.70
N PHE A 160 5.06 2.76 19.60
CA PHE A 160 5.24 3.01 21.04
C PHE A 160 6.10 1.95 21.73
N SER A 161 6.17 0.73 21.19
CA SER A 161 7.03 -0.34 21.68
C SER A 161 8.37 -0.42 20.92
N CYS A 162 8.48 0.20 19.75
CA CYS A 162 9.69 0.25 18.94
C CYS A 162 10.81 1.09 19.59
N ALA A 163 11.96 0.47 19.88
CA ALA A 163 13.11 1.13 20.50
C ALA A 163 13.62 2.31 19.64
N SER A 164 13.83 2.10 18.34
CA SER A 164 14.32 3.15 17.43
C SER A 164 13.40 4.36 17.38
N TYR A 165 12.08 4.15 17.37
CA TYR A 165 11.13 5.25 17.34
C TYR A 165 11.08 6.00 18.67
N ARG A 166 11.20 5.30 19.80
CA ARG A 166 11.30 5.94 21.12
C ARG A 166 12.55 6.82 21.23
N ASP A 167 13.68 6.36 20.71
CA ASP A 167 14.92 7.14 20.67
C ASP A 167 14.81 8.33 19.72
N TYR A 168 14.19 8.14 18.55
CA TYR A 168 13.84 9.23 17.65
C TYR A 168 12.96 10.29 18.33
N ALA A 169 11.86 9.88 18.97
CA ALA A 169 10.95 10.79 19.67
C ALA A 169 11.67 11.56 20.79
N ARG A 170 12.49 10.87 21.59
CA ARG A 170 13.30 11.48 22.66
C ARG A 170 14.34 12.47 22.13
N SER A 171 15.04 12.14 21.04
CA SER A 171 16.02 13.03 20.42
C SER A 171 15.38 14.29 19.81
N ALA A 172 14.15 14.18 19.32
CA ALA A 172 13.35 15.32 18.90
C ALA A 172 12.84 16.19 20.07
N SER A 173 13.04 15.76 21.32
CA SER A 173 12.43 16.33 22.53
C SER A 173 13.30 17.36 23.26
N HIS A 174 14.33 18.01 22.69
CA HIS A 174 15.01 19.13 23.38
C HIS A 174 14.12 20.38 23.66
N GLY A 175 12.79 20.30 23.47
CA GLY A 175 11.76 21.21 23.97
C GLY A 175 10.58 20.51 24.67
N VAL A 176 10.85 19.42 25.43
CA VAL A 176 9.89 18.40 25.93
C VAL A 176 8.58 18.95 26.51
N GLU A 177 8.60 20.02 27.30
CA GLU A 177 7.40 20.48 28.03
C GLU A 177 6.26 20.96 27.12
N ALA A 178 6.58 21.56 25.97
CA ALA A 178 5.56 22.06 25.05
C ALA A 178 4.93 20.95 24.19
N ARG A 179 5.70 19.92 23.81
CA ARG A 179 5.21 18.82 22.97
C ARG A 179 4.56 17.68 23.74
N LEU A 180 4.95 17.43 25.00
CA LEU A 180 4.27 16.41 25.81
C LEU A 180 2.81 16.81 26.04
N ARG A 181 2.55 18.10 26.23
CA ARG A 181 1.19 18.67 26.31
C ARG A 181 0.41 18.46 25.01
N GLN A 182 1.06 18.72 23.87
CA GLN A 182 0.50 18.42 22.56
C GLN A 182 0.23 16.91 22.38
N TYR A 183 1.08 16.01 22.89
CA TYR A 183 0.92 14.55 22.83
C TYR A 183 -0.27 14.01 23.64
N PHE A 184 -0.66 14.72 24.71
CA PHE A 184 -1.86 14.42 25.50
C PHE A 184 -3.10 15.14 24.96
N GLU A 185 -2.93 16.29 24.29
CA GLU A 185 -4.00 17.04 23.61
C GLU A 185 -4.30 16.50 22.18
N ASP A 186 -3.41 15.69 21.59
CA ASP A 186 -3.58 15.02 20.28
C ASP A 186 -4.43 13.73 20.36
N PHE A 187 -4.96 13.41 21.55
CA PHE A 187 -6.26 12.72 21.63
C PHE A 187 -7.33 13.73 21.23
N GLY A 188 -7.26 14.19 19.98
CA GLY A 188 -8.32 14.96 19.36
C GLY A 188 -9.60 14.16 19.47
N ASP A 189 -10.69 14.83 19.80
CA ASP A 189 -12.03 14.27 19.81
C ASP A 189 -12.23 13.48 18.51
N ASP A 190 -12.48 12.17 18.59
CA ASP A 190 -12.56 11.27 17.45
C ASP A 190 -13.52 11.81 16.35
N GLY A 191 -14.48 12.67 16.75
CA GLY A 191 -15.39 13.39 15.86
C GLY A 191 -14.74 14.42 14.93
N GLU A 192 -13.70 15.15 15.33
CA GLU A 192 -13.04 16.15 14.46
C GLU A 192 -12.15 15.49 13.39
N GLN A 193 -11.61 14.30 13.68
CA GLN A 193 -10.80 13.54 12.74
C GLN A 193 -11.67 12.88 11.65
N GLU A 194 -12.85 12.38 12.01
CA GLU A 194 -13.84 11.92 11.04
C GLU A 194 -14.37 13.08 10.17
N GLU A 195 -14.67 14.25 10.75
CA GLU A 195 -15.14 15.41 9.99
C GLU A 195 -14.11 15.91 8.97
N ARG A 196 -12.81 15.91 9.31
CA ARG A 196 -11.74 16.32 8.38
C ARG A 196 -11.53 15.36 7.21
N ILE A 197 -11.70 14.05 7.45
CA ILE A 197 -11.64 13.02 6.41
C ILE A 197 -12.88 13.12 5.49
N ILE A 198 -14.04 13.41 6.07
CA ILE A 198 -15.29 13.60 5.32
C ILE A 198 -15.29 14.93 4.54
N SER A 199 -14.67 15.99 5.05
CA SER A 199 -14.68 17.32 4.45
C SER A 199 -13.58 17.59 3.41
N GLY A 200 -12.70 16.63 3.14
CA GLY A 200 -11.69 16.73 2.07
C GLY A 200 -10.64 17.84 2.26
N LEU A 201 -10.37 18.26 3.51
CA LEU A 201 -9.38 19.29 3.84
C LEU A 201 -8.09 18.69 4.39
N ALA A 202 -7.37 17.95 3.57
CA ALA A 202 -5.99 17.53 3.87
C ALA A 202 -5.02 18.23 2.91
N ASP A 203 -4.20 19.14 3.43
CA ASP A 203 -2.94 19.57 2.82
C ASP A 203 -1.83 18.54 3.11
#